data_AF-A0A955M4F8-F1
#
_entry.id   AF-A0A955M4F8-F1
#
_cell.length_a   1.000
_cell.length_b   1.000
_cell.length_c   1.000
_cell.angle_alpha   90.00
_cell.angle_beta   90.00
_cell.angle_gamma   90.00
#
_symmetry.space_group_name_H-M   'P 1'
#
loop_
_entity.id
_entity.type
_entity.pdbx_description
1 polymer ?
#
loop_
_entity_poly.entity_id
_entity_poly.type
_entity_poly.pdbx_seq_one_letter_code
_entity_poly.pdbx_strand_id
1 'polypeptide(L)'
;MDIHIEGKKTQSTKELIEQGKSYDYVITVCDETSAERCPTFPGPAQRLHWGFPDPSAFDGDREVRLEKTRTVRDQIYHTIENWLAEE
;
A
#
# COMPACT_ATOMS: atom_id res chain seq x y z
N MET A 1 19.43 -3.77 1.87
CA MET A 1 18.51 -2.85 1.16
C MET A 1 18.11 -1.78 2.16
N ASP A 2 18.82 -0.66 2.18
CA ASP A 2 18.54 0.43 3.12
C ASP A 2 17.47 1.34 2.52
N ILE A 3 16.21 1.11 2.92
CA ILE A 3 15.06 1.92 2.51
C ILE A 3 14.66 2.79 3.71
N HIS A 4 14.86 4.10 3.58
CA HIS A 4 14.49 5.07 4.61
C HIS A 4 13.13 5.70 4.30
N ILE A 5 12.15 5.49 5.20
CA ILE A 5 10.79 6.06 5.07
C ILE A 5 10.49 7.15 6.11
N GLU A 6 11.46 7.51 6.96
CA GLU A 6 11.29 8.39 8.14
C GLU A 6 10.76 9.80 7.79
N GLY A 7 10.99 10.29 6.57
CA GLY A 7 10.47 11.58 6.10
C GLY A 7 9.09 11.52 5.43
N LYS A 8 8.49 10.34 5.27
CA LYS A 8 7.18 10.17 4.63
C LYS A 8 6.08 10.43 5.66
N LYS A 9 5.11 11.27 5.28
CA LYS A 9 3.96 11.62 6.13
C LYS A 9 2.70 10.95 5.59
N THR A 10 1.79 10.63 6.50
CA THR A 10 0.42 10.22 6.15
C THR A 10 -0.26 11.36 5.40
N GLN A 11 -0.92 11.04 4.29
CA GLN A 11 -1.67 12.00 3.48
C GLN A 11 -3.08 11.45 3.23
N SER A 12 -4.08 12.32 3.22
CA SER A 12 -5.44 11.95 2.88
C SER A 12 -5.60 11.84 1.37
N THR A 13 -6.21 10.75 0.91
CA THR A 13 -6.54 10.57 -0.52
C THR A 13 -7.46 11.68 -1.03
N LYS A 14 -8.40 12.14 -0.20
CA LYS A 14 -9.30 13.25 -0.55
C LYS A 14 -8.56 14.55 -0.82
N GLU A 15 -7.57 14.89 0.01
CA GLU A 15 -6.76 16.11 -0.17
C GLU A 15 -5.94 16.05 -1.46
N LEU A 16 -5.39 14.89 -1.80
CA LEU A 16 -4.62 14.70 -3.05
C LEU A 16 -5.52 14.89 -4.29
N ILE A 17 -6.77 14.42 -4.22
CA ILE A 17 -7.77 14.61 -5.27
C ILE A 17 -8.16 16.09 -5.38
N GLU A 18 -8.43 16.77 -4.25
CA GLU A 18 -8.78 18.20 -4.22
C GLU A 18 -7.65 19.11 -4.73
N GLN A 19 -6.39 18.70 -4.54
CA GLN A 19 -5.21 19.37 -5.10
C GLN A 19 -5.06 19.16 -6.62
N GLY A 20 -5.93 18.37 -7.25
CA GLY A 20 -5.88 18.10 -8.69
C GLY A 20 -4.69 17.24 -9.11
N LYS A 21 -4.11 16.45 -8.20
CA LYS A 21 -3.01 15.54 -8.55
C LYS A 21 -3.53 14.36 -9.36
N SER A 22 -2.92 14.15 -10.53
CA SER A 22 -3.13 12.98 -11.37
C SER A 22 -2.05 11.93 -11.12
N TYR A 23 -2.43 10.66 -11.24
CA TYR A 23 -1.54 9.52 -11.15
C TYR A 23 -1.82 8.58 -12.32
N ASP A 24 -0.78 7.93 -12.84
CA ASP A 24 -0.92 6.92 -13.89
C ASP A 24 -1.41 5.58 -13.30
N TYR A 25 -0.93 5.25 -12.09
CA TYR A 25 -1.29 4.03 -11.36
C TYR A 25 -1.75 4.35 -9.95
N VAL A 26 -2.84 3.71 -9.53
CA VAL A 26 -3.36 3.76 -8.15
C VAL A 26 -3.43 2.33 -7.63
N ILE A 27 -2.53 2.02 -6.70
CA ILE A 27 -2.43 0.70 -6.09
C ILE A 27 -3.07 0.75 -4.70
N THR A 28 -4.09 -0.08 -4.50
CA THR A 28 -4.74 -0.26 -3.20
C THR A 28 -4.17 -1.48 -2.50
N VAL A 29 -3.76 -1.32 -1.23
CA VAL A 29 -3.03 -2.34 -0.46
C VAL A 29 -3.81 -2.96 0.71
N CYS A 30 -4.99 -2.40 1.00
CA CYS A 30 -5.83 -2.86 2.10
C CYS A 30 -6.48 -4.21 1.78
N ASP A 31 -7.00 -4.88 2.80
CA ASP A 31 -7.89 -6.04 2.62
C ASP A 31 -9.07 -5.68 1.68
N GLU A 32 -9.55 -6.66 0.90
CA GLU A 32 -10.58 -6.52 -0.13
C GLU A 32 -11.85 -5.82 0.41
N THR A 33 -12.20 -6.10 1.67
CA THR A 33 -13.34 -5.45 2.36
C THR A 33 -13.18 -3.94 2.59
N SER A 34 -11.96 -3.42 2.59
CA SER A 34 -11.68 -1.98 2.70
C SER A 34 -11.39 -1.31 1.37
N ALA A 35 -11.18 -2.08 0.30
CA ALA A 35 -10.98 -1.56 -1.05
C ALA A 35 -12.22 -0.80 -1.58
N GLU A 36 -13.42 -1.23 -1.20
CA GLU A 36 -14.68 -0.56 -1.58
C GLU A 36 -14.84 0.84 -0.97
N ARG A 37 -14.12 1.13 0.13
CA ARG A 37 -14.16 2.45 0.79
C ARG A 37 -13.14 3.43 0.23
N CYS A 38 -12.26 3.00 -0.68
CA CYS A 38 -11.27 3.89 -1.27
C CYS A 38 -11.92 4.85 -2.28
N PRO A 39 -11.72 6.17 -2.15
CA PRO A 39 -12.25 7.13 -3.10
C PRO A 39 -11.67 6.90 -4.50
N THR A 40 -12.52 7.00 -5.51
CA THR A 40 -12.10 6.90 -6.91
C THR A 40 -11.31 8.15 -7.28
N PHE A 41 -10.04 7.96 -7.66
CA PHE A 41 -9.23 9.04 -8.22
C PHE A 41 -9.77 9.44 -9.61
N PRO A 42 -10.00 10.74 -9.87
CA PRO A 42 -10.44 11.19 -11.18
C PRO A 42 -9.28 11.10 -12.19
N GLY A 43 -9.52 10.53 -13.37
CA GLY A 43 -8.55 10.44 -14.46
C GLY A 43 -8.41 9.03 -15.07
N PRO A 44 -7.49 8.82 -16.01
CA PRO A 44 -7.26 7.53 -16.68
C PRO A 44 -6.43 6.55 -15.83
N ALA A 45 -6.32 6.79 -14.51
CA ALA A 45 -5.44 6.03 -13.65
C ALA A 45 -5.80 4.54 -13.65
N GLN A 46 -4.82 3.68 -13.92
CA GLN A 46 -4.98 2.25 -13.81
C GLN A 46 -5.05 1.85 -12.33
N ARG A 47 -6.17 1.22 -11.95
CA ARG A 47 -6.38 0.77 -10.57
C ARG A 47 -5.89 -0.68 -10.43
N LEU A 48 -4.95 -0.87 -9.52
CA LEU A 48 -4.47 -2.18 -9.11
C LEU A 48 -4.85 -2.43 -7.64
N HIS A 49 -5.02 -3.70 -7.30
CA HIS A 49 -5.32 -4.11 -5.94
C HIS A 49 -4.39 -5.25 -5.53
N TRP A 50 -3.60 -5.02 -4.49
CA TRP A 50 -2.68 -5.99 -3.91
C TRP A 50 -3.01 -6.13 -2.42
N GLY A 51 -3.84 -7.11 -2.05
CA GLY A 51 -4.21 -7.31 -0.65
C GLY A 51 -3.03 -7.79 0.19
N PHE A 52 -2.69 -7.04 1.25
CA PHE A 52 -1.71 -7.45 2.26
C PHE A 52 -2.35 -7.44 3.66
N PRO A 53 -1.92 -8.33 4.56
CA PRO A 53 -2.45 -8.33 5.92
C PRO A 53 -1.93 -7.10 6.70
N ASP A 54 -2.81 -6.44 7.46
CA ASP A 54 -2.48 -5.22 8.21
C ASP A 54 -1.58 -5.54 9.41
N PRO A 55 -0.34 -5.01 9.46
CA PRO A 55 0.56 -5.19 10.59
C PRO A 55 0.01 -4.72 11.94
N SER A 56 -0.91 -3.76 11.92
CA SER A 56 -1.53 -3.17 13.11
C SER A 56 -2.54 -4.11 13.76
N ALA A 57 -3.10 -5.05 12.98
CA ALA A 57 -4.07 -6.03 13.42
C ALA A 57 -3.43 -7.33 13.94
N PHE A 58 -2.09 -7.43 13.96
CA PHE A 58 -1.41 -8.62 14.45
C PHE A 58 -1.41 -8.72 15.97
N ASP A 59 -1.92 -9.84 16.48
CA ASP A 59 -1.82 -10.19 17.89
C ASP A 59 -0.46 -10.83 18.25
N GLY A 60 -0.07 -10.66 19.53
CA GLY A 60 1.05 -11.33 20.19
C GLY A 60 2.21 -10.42 20.63
N ASP A 61 3.30 -11.08 21.03
CA ASP A 61 4.66 -10.57 21.27
C ASP A 61 5.06 -9.41 20.36
N ARG A 62 5.74 -8.37 20.88
CA ARG A 62 6.40 -7.36 20.04
C ARG A 62 7.30 -8.00 18.98
N GLU A 63 8.02 -9.07 19.34
CA GLU A 63 8.87 -9.83 18.42
C GLU A 63 8.06 -10.56 17.36
N VAL A 64 6.96 -11.23 17.75
CA VAL A 64 6.05 -11.92 16.83
C VAL A 64 5.41 -10.93 15.85
N ARG A 65 4.93 -9.78 16.32
CA ARG A 65 4.38 -8.73 15.45
C ARG A 65 5.44 -8.16 14.51
N LEU A 66 6.67 -7.96 14.99
CA LEU A 66 7.77 -7.46 14.18
C LEU A 66 8.14 -8.46 13.07
N GLU A 67 8.19 -9.74 13.38
CA GLU A 67 8.44 -10.80 12.39
C GLU A 67 7.35 -10.82 11.32
N LYS A 68 6.07 -10.84 11.72
CA LYS A 68 4.95 -10.78 10.78
C LYS A 68 4.98 -9.52 9.92
N THR A 69 5.35 -8.37 10.50
CA THR A 69 5.50 -7.10 9.76
C THR A 69 6.62 -7.19 8.72
N ARG A 70 7.74 -7.85 9.04
CA ARG A 70 8.84 -8.09 8.08
C ARG A 70 8.37 -8.98 6.93
N THR A 71 7.60 -10.01 7.20
CA THR A 71 6.99 -10.85 6.15
C THR A 71 6.12 -10.03 5.21
N VAL A 72 5.27 -9.13 5.74
CA VAL A 72 4.43 -8.24 4.90
C VAL A 72 5.28 -7.29 4.05
N ARG A 73 6.31 -6.68 4.64
CA ARG A 73 7.26 -5.84 3.89
C ARG A 73 7.89 -6.63 2.73
N ASP A 74 8.32 -7.86 3.00
CA ASP A 74 8.96 -8.70 2.00
C ASP A 74 7.95 -9.12 0.91
N GLN A 75 6.70 -9.39 1.26
CA GLN A 75 5.63 -9.62 0.28
C GLN A 75 5.43 -8.42 -0.65
N ILE A 76 5.32 -7.20 -0.10
CA ILE A 76 5.20 -5.97 -0.89
C ILE A 76 6.37 -5.84 -1.87
N TYR A 77 7.59 -6.12 -1.41
CA TYR A 77 8.79 -6.05 -2.23
C TYR A 77 8.71 -7.00 -3.43
N HIS A 78 8.42 -8.29 -3.19
CA HIS A 78 8.32 -9.29 -4.26
C HIS A 78 7.15 -9.01 -5.21
N THR A 79 6.02 -8.51 -4.71
CA THR A 79 4.90 -8.12 -5.58
C THR A 79 5.29 -7.01 -6.54
N ILE A 80 6.03 -6.00 -6.07
CA ILE A 80 6.54 -4.93 -6.93
C ILE A 80 7.56 -5.46 -7.94
N GLU A 81 8.49 -6.31 -7.52
CA GLU A 81 9.49 -6.90 -8.43
C GLU A 81 8.84 -7.76 -9.52
N ASN A 82 7.85 -8.59 -9.16
CA ASN A 82 7.11 -9.41 -10.12
C ASN A 82 6.34 -8.52 -11.10
N TRP A 83 5.61 -7.51 -10.60
CA TRP A 83 4.86 -6.59 -11.45
C TRP A 83 5.77 -5.85 -12.44
N LEU A 84 6.94 -5.39 -11.99
CA LEU A 84 7.92 -4.74 -12.86
C LEU A 84 8.59 -5.68 -13.88
N ALA A 85 8.57 -7.00 -13.64
CA ALA A 85 9.13 -7.99 -14.54
C ALA A 85 8.11 -8.50 -15.58
N GLU A 86 6.81 -8.39 -15.26
CA GLU A 86 5.70 -8.78 -16.15
C GLU A 86 5.24 -7.66 -17.10
N GLU A 87 5.55 -6.39 -16.76
CA GLU A 87 5.26 -5.19 -17.55
C GLU A 87 6.38 -4.86 -18.56
#